data_AF-B9Z4X2-F1
#
_entry.id   AF-B9Z4X2-F1
#
_cell.length_a   1.000
_cell.length_b   1.000
_cell.length_c   1.000
_cell.angle_alpha   90.00
_cell.angle_beta   90.00
_cell.angle_gamma   90.00
#
_symmetry.space_group_name_H-M   'P 1'
#
loop_
_entity.id
_entity.type
_entity.pdbx_description
1 polymer ?
#
loop_
_entity_poly.entity_id
_entity_poly.type
_entity_poly.pdbx_seq_one_letter_code
_entity_poly.pdbx_strand_id
1 'polypeptide(L)'
;MAKPRNLWPDAMDVWLITGAMATGKTRLGSTLLEIARQHGLSAEMVDGVQQAGQIDSLLKMRTSSPDMLIVVADADAGPLQLPKHPVHVLHLNPGDADRVEQLAAQVWARRQPSTVGKEARHA
;
A
#
# COMPACT_ATOMS: atom_id res chain seq x y z
N MET A 1 6.31 22.37 24.52
CA MET A 1 6.10 22.42 23.06
C MET A 1 6.03 20.97 22.56
N ALA A 2 4.90 20.54 22.00
CA ALA A 2 4.79 19.19 21.44
C ALA A 2 5.70 19.09 20.20
N LYS A 3 6.51 18.04 20.10
CA LYS A 3 7.29 17.76 18.89
C LYS A 3 6.32 17.63 17.71
N PRO A 4 6.59 18.26 16.54
CA PRO A 4 5.74 18.06 15.37
C PRO A 4 5.62 16.57 15.08
N ARG A 5 4.39 16.06 15.04
CA ARG A 5 4.12 14.65 14.75
C ARG A 5 4.60 14.37 13.34
N ASN A 6 5.51 13.41 13.19
CA ASN A 6 5.93 12.95 11.87
C ASN A 6 4.76 12.19 11.22
N LEU A 7 4.10 12.84 10.27
CA LEU A 7 2.99 12.24 9.52
C LEU A 7 3.49 11.16 8.55
N TRP A 8 4.75 11.24 8.12
CA TRP A 8 5.37 10.32 7.15
C TRP A 8 6.63 9.68 7.76
N PRO A 9 6.49 8.73 8.70
CA PRO A 9 7.65 8.08 9.29
C PRO A 9 8.48 7.30 8.25
N ASP A 10 9.79 7.28 8.44
CA ASP A 10 10.72 6.57 7.54
C ASP A 10 10.45 5.06 7.49
N ALA A 11 9.88 4.49 8.57
CA ALA A 11 9.48 3.09 8.64
C ALA A 11 8.14 2.77 7.94
N MET A 12 7.35 3.77 7.52
CA MET A 12 6.04 3.53 6.91
C MET A 12 6.15 3.02 5.47
N ASP A 13 5.65 1.84 5.18
CA ASP A 13 5.58 1.29 3.83
C ASP A 13 4.38 1.88 3.09
N VAL A 14 4.62 2.58 1.98
CA VAL A 14 3.56 3.20 1.16
C VAL A 14 3.32 2.39 -0.10
N TRP A 15 2.08 1.96 -0.31
CA TRP A 15 1.65 1.16 -1.45
C TRP A 15 0.66 1.98 -2.25
N LEU A 16 0.89 2.14 -3.55
CA LEU A 16 0.01 2.86 -4.45
C LEU A 16 -0.63 1.88 -5.43
N ILE A 17 -1.96 1.84 -5.42
CA ILE A 17 -2.78 1.00 -6.30
C ILE A 17 -3.54 1.92 -7.23
N THR A 18 -3.35 1.73 -8.53
CA THR A 18 -4.00 2.52 -9.59
C THR A 18 -4.73 1.61 -10.55
N GLY A 19 -5.76 2.15 -11.20
CA GLY A 19 -6.47 1.44 -12.25
C GLY A 19 -7.77 2.15 -12.64
N ALA A 20 -8.29 1.80 -13.82
CA ALA A 20 -9.57 2.30 -14.30
C ALA A 20 -10.74 1.88 -13.36
N MET A 21 -11.94 2.38 -13.64
CA MET A 21 -13.14 1.88 -12.96
C MET A 21 -13.33 0.38 -13.23
N ALA A 22 -13.92 -0.33 -12.25
CA ALA A 22 -14.22 -1.76 -12.31
C ALA A 22 -13.00 -2.71 -12.48
N THR A 23 -11.76 -2.24 -12.33
CA THR A 23 -10.56 -3.12 -12.37
C THR A 23 -10.35 -3.93 -11.08
N GLY A 24 -11.10 -3.63 -10.02
CA GLY A 24 -10.96 -4.29 -8.71
C GLY A 24 -9.90 -3.67 -7.79
N LYS A 25 -9.40 -2.45 -8.09
CA LYS A 25 -8.35 -1.77 -7.30
C LYS A 25 -8.69 -1.61 -5.80
N THR A 26 -9.93 -1.24 -5.47
CA THR A 26 -10.39 -1.15 -4.07
C THR A 26 -10.38 -2.51 -3.41
N ARG A 27 -10.82 -3.56 -4.12
CA ARG A 27 -10.81 -4.94 -3.62
C ARG A 27 -9.37 -5.42 -3.38
N LEU A 28 -8.43 -5.07 -4.28
CA LEU A 28 -7.02 -5.39 -4.07
C LEU A 28 -6.46 -4.69 -2.84
N GLY A 29 -6.76 -3.41 -2.66
CA GLY A 29 -6.37 -2.65 -1.48
C GLY A 29 -6.92 -3.26 -0.18
N SER A 30 -8.20 -3.66 -0.16
CA SER A 30 -8.81 -4.27 1.02
C SER A 30 -8.22 -5.64 1.32
N THR A 31 -7.97 -6.48 0.30
CA THR A 31 -7.33 -7.79 0.50
C THR A 31 -5.91 -7.63 1.05
N LEU A 32 -5.12 -6.68 0.53
CA LEU A 32 -3.79 -6.40 1.04
C LEU A 32 -3.81 -5.86 2.48
N LEU A 33 -4.79 -5.03 2.82
CA LEU A 33 -5.02 -4.54 4.18
C LEU A 33 -5.29 -5.70 5.16
N GLU A 34 -6.15 -6.64 4.76
CA GLU A 34 -6.47 -7.82 5.56
C GLU A 34 -5.24 -8.72 5.77
N ILE A 35 -4.49 -9.00 4.71
CA ILE A 35 -3.24 -9.77 4.79
C ILE A 35 -2.25 -9.09 5.74
N ALA A 36 -2.04 -7.77 5.61
CA ALA A 36 -1.13 -7.05 6.49
C ALA A 36 -1.52 -7.16 7.97
N ARG A 37 -2.82 -7.06 8.27
CA ARG A 37 -3.35 -7.22 9.62
C ARG A 37 -3.20 -8.65 10.15
N GLN A 38 -3.40 -9.66 9.31
CA GLN A 38 -3.15 -11.07 9.67
C GLN A 38 -1.69 -11.34 10.05
N HIS A 39 -0.76 -10.58 9.47
CA HIS A 39 0.67 -10.61 9.81
C HIS A 39 1.05 -9.65 10.96
N GLY A 40 0.08 -9.06 11.67
CA GLY A 40 0.31 -8.25 12.85
C GLY A 40 0.78 -6.81 12.59
N LEU A 41 0.65 -6.31 11.35
CA LEU A 41 1.06 -4.95 10.99
C LEU A 41 -0.08 -3.96 11.20
N SER A 42 0.27 -2.75 11.65
CA SER A 42 -0.65 -1.62 11.65
C SER A 42 -0.77 -1.08 10.22
N ALA A 43 -1.78 -1.54 9.49
CA ALA A 43 -2.04 -1.12 8.11
C ALA A 43 -3.32 -0.28 7.99
N GLU A 44 -3.29 0.70 7.09
CA GLU A 44 -4.43 1.55 6.74
C GLU A 44 -4.61 1.63 5.23
N MET A 45 -5.87 1.72 4.78
CA MET A 45 -6.21 1.94 3.38
C MET A 45 -6.94 3.27 3.20
N VAL A 46 -6.57 4.01 2.16
CA VAL A 46 -7.24 5.24 1.71
C VAL A 46 -7.72 5.01 0.28
N ASP A 47 -9.03 5.06 0.08
CA ASP A 47 -9.65 4.84 -1.23
C ASP A 47 -10.10 6.16 -1.88
N GLY A 48 -10.18 6.15 -3.21
CA GLY A 48 -10.62 7.29 -4.02
C GLY A 48 -9.68 8.49 -3.95
N VAL A 49 -8.37 8.25 -3.80
CA VAL A 49 -7.41 9.35 -3.68
C VAL A 49 -7.21 10.04 -5.03
N GLN A 50 -7.53 11.33 -5.05
CA GLN A 50 -7.32 12.21 -6.20
C GLN A 50 -6.15 13.19 -5.96
N GLN A 51 -5.84 13.47 -4.69
CA GLN A 51 -4.80 14.44 -4.31
C GLN A 51 -4.09 14.02 -3.03
N ALA A 52 -2.79 14.28 -2.95
CA ALA A 52 -1.97 13.93 -1.78
C ALA A 52 -2.47 14.54 -0.46
N GLY A 53 -3.09 15.73 -0.50
CA GLY A 53 -3.64 16.40 0.69
C GLY A 53 -4.77 15.63 1.40
N GLN A 54 -5.43 14.70 0.70
CA GLN A 54 -6.42 13.80 1.32
C GLN A 54 -5.76 12.83 2.30
N ILE A 55 -4.56 12.34 1.96
CA ILE A 55 -3.77 11.44 2.80
C ILE A 55 -3.22 12.18 4.02
N ASP A 56 -2.72 13.41 3.84
CA ASP A 56 -2.24 14.23 4.97
C ASP A 56 -3.35 14.53 5.97
N SER A 57 -4.57 14.80 5.47
CA SER A 57 -5.74 15.03 6.31
C SER A 57 -6.12 13.79 7.11
N LEU A 58 -6.06 12.61 6.49
CA LEU A 58 -6.27 11.34 7.18
C LEU A 58 -5.23 11.14 8.28
N LEU A 59 -3.93 11.25 7.96
CA LEU A 59 -2.83 11.08 8.92
C LEU A 59 -2.93 12.08 10.07
N LYS A 60 -3.44 13.29 9.80
CA LYS A 60 -3.66 14.31 10.84
C LYS A 60 -4.67 13.89 11.90
N MET A 61 -5.68 13.10 11.54
CA MET A 61 -6.72 12.64 12.47
C MET A 61 -6.29 11.44 13.33
N ARG A 62 -5.13 10.83 13.06
CA ARG A 62 -4.71 9.58 13.72
C ARG A 62 -3.85 9.83 14.95
N THR A 63 -4.00 8.98 15.96
CA THR A 63 -3.20 9.05 17.19
C THR A 63 -1.83 8.37 17.05
N SER A 64 -1.69 7.43 16.11
CA SER A 64 -0.45 6.75 15.74
C SER A 64 -0.28 6.70 14.22
N SER A 65 0.97 6.56 13.77
CA SER A 65 1.29 6.38 12.35
C SER A 65 1.26 4.89 12.00
N PRO A 66 0.66 4.48 10.86
CA PRO A 66 0.63 3.08 10.47
C PRO A 66 2.03 2.62 10.00
N ASP A 67 2.28 1.32 10.14
CA ASP A 67 3.44 0.65 9.54
C ASP A 67 3.29 0.55 8.02
N MET A 68 2.04 0.44 7.53
CA MET A 68 1.73 0.35 6.11
C MET A 68 0.54 1.25 5.73
N LEU A 69 0.71 2.01 4.66
CA LEU A 69 -0.33 2.84 4.06
C LEU A 69 -0.61 2.38 2.64
N ILE A 70 -1.83 1.90 2.39
CA ILE A 70 -2.32 1.49 1.08
C ILE A 70 -3.16 2.64 0.51
N VAL A 71 -2.71 3.21 -0.59
CA VAL A 71 -3.35 4.29 -1.30
C VAL A 71 -3.98 3.72 -2.56
N VAL A 72 -5.30 3.78 -2.67
CA VAL A 72 -6.03 3.45 -3.90
C VAL A 72 -6.40 4.75 -4.59
N ALA A 73 -5.86 4.94 -5.79
CA ALA A 73 -6.02 6.14 -6.59
C ALA A 73 -6.69 5.82 -7.93
N ASP A 74 -7.46 6.77 -8.44
CA ASP A 74 -8.00 6.67 -9.79
C ASP A 74 -6.89 6.88 -10.82
N ALA A 75 -7.00 6.18 -11.96
CA ALA A 75 -6.05 6.33 -13.06
C ALA A 75 -5.97 7.79 -13.58
N ASP A 76 -7.06 8.55 -13.44
CA ASP A 76 -7.18 9.93 -13.88
C ASP A 76 -6.68 10.95 -12.85
N ALA A 77 -6.26 10.52 -11.65
CA ALA A 77 -5.77 11.39 -10.59
C ALA A 77 -4.43 12.09 -10.93
N GLY A 78 -3.79 11.72 -12.05
CA GLY A 78 -2.46 12.19 -12.41
C GLY A 78 -1.39 11.69 -11.43
N PRO A 79 -0.14 12.19 -11.53
CA PRO A 79 0.92 11.80 -10.62
C PRO A 79 0.64 12.33 -9.21
N LEU A 80 0.26 11.44 -8.30
CA LEU A 80 0.13 11.77 -6.88
C LEU A 80 1.51 12.09 -6.30
N GLN A 81 1.75 13.36 -6.02
CA GLN A 81 2.96 13.83 -5.35
C GLN A 81 2.86 13.56 -3.85
N LEU A 82 3.18 12.33 -3.45
CA LEU A 82 3.28 11.97 -2.05
C LEU A 82 4.63 12.44 -1.48
N PRO A 83 4.68 12.97 -0.24
CA PRO A 83 5.93 13.32 0.44
C PRO A 83 6.93 12.16 0.54
N LYS A 84 6.42 10.92 0.53
CA LYS A 84 7.22 9.69 0.47
C LYS A 84 6.89 8.92 -0.80
N HIS A 85 7.93 8.48 -1.51
CA HIS A 85 7.77 7.63 -2.68
C HIS A 85 7.08 6.30 -2.30
N PRO A 86 6.05 5.87 -3.05
CA PRO A 86 5.49 4.54 -2.89
C PRO A 86 6.58 3.49 -3.09
N VAL A 87 6.71 2.60 -2.11
CA VAL A 87 7.63 1.44 -2.17
C VAL A 87 7.13 0.44 -3.21
N HIS A 88 5.80 0.34 -3.35
CA HIS A 88 5.15 -0.51 -4.34
C HIS A 88 4.10 0.28 -5.12
N VAL A 89 4.17 0.20 -6.45
CA VAL A 89 3.18 0.76 -7.36
C VAL A 89 2.55 -0.38 -8.13
N LEU A 90 1.24 -0.56 -7.96
CA LEU A 90 0.43 -1.59 -8.60
C LEU A 90 -0.52 -0.91 -9.58
N HIS A 91 -0.51 -1.36 -10.83
CA HIS A 91 -1.45 -0.90 -11.85
C HIS A 91 -2.31 -2.08 -12.30
N LEU A 92 -3.63 -1.95 -12.13
CA LEU A 92 -4.58 -2.97 -12.55
C LEU A 92 -5.15 -2.64 -13.92
N ASN A 93 -5.15 -3.65 -14.78
CA ASN A 93 -5.72 -3.60 -16.12
C ASN A 93 -7.21 -3.99 -16.11
N PRO A 94 -7.97 -3.59 -17.14
CA PRO A 94 -9.30 -4.15 -17.39
C PRO A 94 -9.23 -5.67 -17.50
N GLY A 95 -9.91 -6.39 -16.58
CA GLY A 95 -9.89 -7.85 -16.50
C GLY A 95 -9.14 -8.44 -15.29
N ASP A 96 -8.37 -7.64 -14.56
CA ASP A 96 -7.68 -8.10 -13.34
C ASP A 96 -8.63 -8.32 -12.15
N ALA A 97 -9.87 -7.82 -12.24
CA ALA A 97 -10.89 -7.88 -11.19
C ALA A 97 -11.13 -9.31 -10.68
N ASP A 98 -11.15 -10.30 -11.59
CA ASP A 98 -11.39 -11.71 -11.25
C ASP A 98 -10.16 -12.39 -10.63
N ARG A 99 -9.00 -11.74 -10.68
CA ARG A 99 -7.70 -12.26 -10.21
C ARG A 99 -7.14 -11.50 -9.03
N VAL A 100 -7.91 -10.57 -8.44
CA VAL A 100 -7.48 -9.69 -7.35
C VAL A 100 -6.85 -10.46 -6.18
N GLU A 101 -7.46 -11.58 -5.76
CA GLU A 101 -6.93 -12.36 -4.63
C GLU A 101 -5.60 -13.03 -4.97
N GLN A 102 -5.47 -13.56 -6.19
CA GLN A 102 -4.21 -14.12 -6.69
C GLN A 102 -3.13 -13.03 -6.80
N LEU A 103 -3.49 -11.83 -7.27
CA LEU A 103 -2.59 -10.69 -7.35
C LEU A 103 -2.15 -10.23 -5.95
N ALA A 104 -3.07 -10.16 -4.98
CA ALA A 104 -2.76 -9.80 -3.61
C ALA A 104 -1.73 -10.76 -2.99
N ALA A 105 -1.96 -12.07 -3.15
CA ALA A 105 -1.04 -13.10 -2.67
C ALA A 105 0.34 -13.00 -3.33
N GLN A 106 0.40 -12.80 -4.65
CA GLN A 106 1.67 -12.65 -5.37
C GLN A 106 2.44 -11.41 -4.95
N VAL A 107 1.76 -10.27 -4.82
CA VAL A 107 2.40 -9.02 -4.41
C VAL A 107 2.89 -9.14 -2.97
N TRP A 108 2.10 -9.70 -2.07
CA TRP A 108 2.50 -9.92 -0.68
C TRP A 108 3.71 -10.85 -0.56
N ALA A 109 3.73 -11.95 -1.32
CA ALA A 109 4.84 -12.89 -1.34
C ALA A 109 6.16 -12.22 -1.78
N ARG A 110 6.11 -11.26 -2.72
CA ARG A 110 7.29 -10.49 -3.15
C ARG A 110 7.79 -9.50 -2.11
N ARG A 111 6.93 -9.05 -1.19
CA ARG A 111 7.32 -8.16 -0.07
C ARG A 111 8.16 -8.91 0.96
N GLN A 112 7.89 -10.20 1.16
CA GLN A 112 8.69 -10.99 2.09
C GLN A 112 10.09 -11.17 1.47
N PRO A 113 11.18 -10.80 2.17
CA PRO A 113 12.51 -11.12 1.70
C PRO A 113 12.55 -12.63 1.50
N SER A 114 12.89 -13.06 0.29
CA SER A 114 12.92 -14.47 -0.07
C SER A 114 13.82 -15.19 0.95
N THR A 115 13.22 -15.91 1.90
CA THR A 115 13.91 -16.83 2.81
C THR A 115 14.32 -18.11 2.08
N VAL A 116 14.69 -17.98 0.79
CA VAL A 116 15.15 -19.06 -0.07
C VAL A 116 16.47 -18.60 -0.68
N GLY A 117 17.56 -18.91 0.03
CA GLY A 117 18.90 -18.60 -0.45
C GLY A 117 19.98 -18.41 0.62
N LYS A 118 19.87 -19.06 1.79
CA LYS A 118 21.00 -19.18 2.72
C LYS A 118 21.21 -20.62 3.22
N GLU A 119 20.99 -21.59 2.35
CA GLU A 119 21.48 -22.96 2.50
C GLU A 119 21.97 -23.46 1.15
N ALA A 120 23.25 -23.18 0.84
CA ALA A 120 24.11 -23.98 -0.05
C ALA A 120 25.32 -23.13 -0.45
N ARG A 121 26.41 -23.27 0.32
CA ARG A 121 27.81 -23.32 -0.13
C ARG A 121 28.72 -23.25 1.11
N HIS A 122 28.61 -24.27 1.94
CA HIS A 122 29.77 -24.82 2.63
C HIS A 122 29.92 -26.24 2.11
N ALA A 123 30.78 -26.38 1.11
CA ALA A 123 31.47 -27.61 0.72
C ALA A 123 32.70 -27.18 -0.07
#